data_AF-A0A5K1D9P8-F1
#
_entry.id   AF-A0A5K1D9P8-F1
#
_cell.length_a   1.000
_cell.length_b   1.000
_cell.length_c   1.000
_cell.angle_alpha   90.00
_cell.angle_beta   90.00
_cell.angle_gamma   90.00
#
_symmetry.space_group_name_H-M   'P 1'
#
loop_
_entity.id
_entity.type
_entity.pdbx_description
1 polymer ?
#
loop_
_entity_poly.entity_id
_entity_poly.type
_entity_poly.pdbx_seq_one_letter_code
_entity_poly.pdbx_strand_id
1 'polypeptide(L)' 'PLTELPDNKCKRCGLYEQDTLKSDDVFDEWELCPDDFLAPDGRYIHFKDKEFNATFLCPQCLLEH' A
#
# COMPACT_ATOMS: atom_id res chain seq x y z
N PRO A 1 8.79 0.02 6.75
CA PRO A 1 8.91 -1.45 6.58
C PRO A 1 9.24 -1.78 5.12
N LEU A 2 10.33 -2.49 4.87
CA LEU A 2 10.59 -3.10 3.57
C LEU A 2 9.77 -4.40 3.52
N THR A 3 8.89 -4.54 2.54
CA THR A 3 8.09 -5.76 2.34
C THR A 3 8.30 -6.25 0.91
N GLU A 4 8.36 -7.56 0.73
CA GLU A 4 8.42 -8.17 -0.60
C GLU A 4 7.02 -8.12 -1.24
N LEU A 5 6.89 -7.75 -2.51
CA LEU A 5 5.63 -7.87 -3.24
C LEU A 5 5.86 -8.86 -4.38
N PRO A 6 5.40 -10.11 -4.27
CA PRO A 6 5.54 -11.08 -5.35
C PRO A 6 4.79 -10.61 -6.59
N ASP A 7 5.40 -10.75 -7.76
CA ASP A 7 4.93 -10.16 -9.03
C ASP A 7 3.52 -10.58 -9.46
N ASN A 8 2.97 -11.65 -8.88
CA ASN A 8 1.65 -12.19 -9.25
C ASN A 8 0.59 -12.08 -8.15
N LYS A 9 0.86 -11.40 -7.03
CA LYS A 9 -0.07 -11.36 -5.90
C LYS A 9 -0.15 -9.98 -5.26
N CYS A 10 -1.38 -9.48 -5.14
CA CYS A 10 -1.66 -8.36 -4.27
C CYS A 10 -1.39 -8.73 -2.81
N LYS A 11 -0.93 -7.75 -2.03
CA LYS A 11 -0.77 -7.89 -0.58
C LYS A 11 -1.74 -6.98 0.15
N ARG A 12 -2.48 -7.57 1.09
CA ARG A 12 -3.26 -6.81 2.07
C ARG A 12 -2.30 -6.01 2.96
N CYS A 13 -2.49 -4.71 2.97
CA CYS A 13 -1.75 -3.74 3.76
C CYS A 13 -2.70 -3.05 4.73
N GLY A 14 -2.17 -2.48 5.80
CA GLY A 14 -2.96 -1.63 6.67
C GLY A 14 -2.10 -0.84 7.65
N LEU A 15 -2.64 0.28 8.12
CA LEU A 15 -2.06 1.01 9.25
C LEU A 15 -2.80 0.64 10.54
N TYR A 16 -2.03 0.29 11.56
CA TYR A 16 -2.52 0.14 12.92
C TYR A 16 -2.26 1.46 13.64
N GLU A 17 -3.32 2.15 14.05
CA GLU A 17 -3.16 3.33 14.90
C GLU A 17 -2.62 2.93 16.27
N GLN A 18 -1.86 3.83 16.90
CA GLN A 18 -1.26 3.56 18.21
C GLN A 18 -2.29 3.55 19.34
N ASP A 19 -3.50 4.06 19.08
CA ASP A 19 -4.60 4.04 20.03
C ASP A 19 -5.12 2.62 20.27
N THR A 20 -5.68 2.43 21.46
CA THR A 20 -5.98 1.12 22.03
C THR A 20 -6.95 0.39 21.12
N LEU A 21 -6.57 -0.77 20.56
CA LEU A 21 -7.43 -1.69 19.80
C LEU A 21 -8.86 -1.70 20.34
N LYS A 22 -9.74 -0.85 19.82
CA LYS A 22 -11.17 -0.95 20.14
C LYS A 22 -11.73 -2.01 19.23
N SER A 23 -12.63 -2.83 19.75
CA SER A 23 -13.23 -3.92 18.96
C SER A 23 -14.04 -3.42 17.76
N ASP A 24 -14.35 -2.13 17.72
CA ASP A 24 -15.04 -1.42 16.64
C ASP A 24 -14.10 -0.58 15.75
N ASP A 25 -12.78 -0.60 15.97
CA ASP A 25 -11.83 0.09 15.09
C ASP A 25 -11.81 -0.58 13.72
N VAL A 26 -12.29 0.16 12.71
CA VAL A 26 -12.16 -0.21 11.31
C VAL A 26 -10.74 0.15 10.90
N PHE A 27 -9.85 -0.84 10.89
CA PHE A 27 -8.50 -0.64 10.37
C PHE A 27 -8.55 -0.12 8.94
N ASP A 28 -7.62 0.78 8.63
CA ASP A 28 -7.44 1.21 7.26
C ASP A 28 -6.69 0.14 6.47
N GLU A 29 -7.45 -0.81 5.93
CA GLU A 29 -6.91 -1.91 5.14
C GLU A 29 -7.15 -1.67 3.65
N TRP A 30 -6.10 -1.85 2.86
CA TRP A 30 -6.16 -1.78 1.40
C TRP A 30 -5.32 -2.89 0.79
N GLU A 31 -5.46 -3.11 -0.52
CA GLU A 31 -4.61 -4.02 -1.28
C GLU A 31 -3.56 -3.24 -2.05
N LEU A 32 -2.32 -3.71 -1.99
CA LEU A 32 -1.21 -3.22 -2.79
C LEU A 32 -0.95 -4.26 -3.89
N CYS A 33 -1.27 -3.94 -5.14
CA CYS A 33 -1.03 -4.80 -6.30
C CYS A 33 0.17 -4.27 -7.12
N PRO A 34 0.96 -5.15 -7.77
CA PRO A 34 2.01 -4.72 -8.71
C PRO A 34 1.48 -3.76 -9.79
N ASP A 35 0.27 -4.03 -10.29
CA ASP A 35 -0.38 -3.25 -11.34
C ASP A 35 -0.73 -1.80 -10.92
N ASP A 36 -0.72 -1.49 -9.63
CA ASP A 36 -1.02 -0.13 -9.13
C ASP A 36 0.16 0.84 -9.32
N PHE A 37 1.36 0.32 -9.62
CA PHE A 37 2.59 1.08 -9.78
C PHE A 37 2.75 1.64 -11.21
N LEU A 38 1.75 2.38 -11.68
CA LEU A 38 1.66 2.87 -13.06
C LEU A 38 2.51 4.12 -13.36
N ALA A 39 3.03 4.81 -12.33
CA ALA A 39 3.86 5.99 -12.56
C ALA A 39 5.20 5.59 -13.19
N PRO A 40 5.80 6.42 -14.07
CA PRO A 40 7.05 6.08 -14.77
C PRO A 40 8.26 5.77 -13.88
N ASP A 41 8.20 6.13 -12.60
CA ASP A 41 9.21 5.86 -11.58
C ASP A 41 8.79 4.74 -10.61
N GLY A 42 7.75 3.98 -10.95
CA GLY A 42 7.21 2.90 -10.14
C GLY A 42 6.59 3.41 -8.85
N ARG A 43 5.99 4.61 -8.88
CA ARG A 43 5.34 5.22 -7.72
C ARG A 43 3.85 4.90 -7.69
N TYR A 44 3.36 4.51 -6.52
CA TYR A 44 1.93 4.42 -6.18
C TYR A 44 1.65 5.36 -5.00
N ILE A 45 0.52 6.06 -5.03
CA ILE A 45 0.09 6.95 -3.94
C ILE A 45 -1.25 6.46 -3.43
N HIS A 46 -1.26 5.95 -2.19
CA HIS A 46 -2.50 5.70 -1.47
C HIS A 46 -2.92 6.99 -0.77
N PHE A 47 -4.10 7.48 -1.11
CA PHE A 47 -4.69 8.69 -0.55
C PHE A 47 -5.91 8.31 0.29
N LYS A 48 -5.93 8.76 1.54
CA LYS A 48 -7.13 8.66 2.39
C LYS A 48 -7.48 10.03 2.96
N ASP A 49 -8.68 10.50 2.60
CA ASP A 49 -9.16 11.82 2.98
C ASP A 49 -9.20 11.96 4.51
N LYS A 50 -8.65 13.08 5.02
CA LYS A 50 -8.58 13.42 6.45
C LYS A 50 -7.76 12.48 7.34
N GLU A 51 -7.03 11.52 6.78
CA GLU A 51 -6.17 10.61 7.56
C GLU A 51 -4.69 10.77 7.17
N PHE A 52 -4.25 10.14 6.08
CA PHE A 52 -2.86 10.22 5.63
C PHE A 52 -2.73 9.97 4.12
N ASN A 53 -1.59 10.40 3.58
CA ASN A 53 -1.15 10.02 2.24
C ASN A 53 0.10 9.16 2.38
N ALA A 54 0.06 7.94 1.84
CA ALA A 54 1.22 7.07 1.77
C ALA A 54 1.72 6.99 0.33
N THR A 55 3.03 7.18 0.16
CA THR A 55 3.69 7.01 -1.13
C THR A 55 4.53 5.75 -1.08
N PHE A 56 4.31 4.86 -2.04
CA PHE A 56 5.02 3.60 -2.22
C PHE A 56 5.86 3.66 -3.49
N LEU A 57 7.05 3.06 -3.44
CA LEU A 57 7.97 2.98 -4.57
C LEU A 57 8.28 1.51 -4.85
N CYS A 58 8.07 1.10 -6.10
CA CYS A 58 8.42 -0.20 -6.65
C CYS A 58 9.09 -0.01 -8.03
N PRO A 59 10.38 0.36 -8.09
CA PRO A 59 11.09 0.51 -9.36
C PRO A 59 11.09 -0.76 -10.21
N GLN A 60 11.07 -1.94 -9.57
CA GLN A 60 11.02 -3.24 -10.24
C GLN A 60 9.67 -3.56 -10.88
N CYS A 61 8.56 -2.98 -10.41
CA CYS A 61 7.22 -3.23 -10.98
C CYS A 61 7.11 -2.72 -12.43
N LEU A 62 7.99 -1.81 -12.86
CA LEU A 62 8.05 -1.30 -14.24
C LEU A 62 8.64 -2.30 -15.24
N LEU A 63 9.41 -3.28 -14.76
CA LEU A 63 10.14 -4.22 -15.61
C LEU A 63 9.29 -5.45 -16.00
N GLU A 64 8.14 -5.62 -15.35
CA GLU A 64 7.27 -6.81 -15.45
C GLU A 64 5.93 -6.56 -16.18
N HIS A 65 5.72 -5.35 -16.74
CA HIS A 65 4.52 -4.97 -17.52
C HIS A 65 4.61 -5.29 -19.02
#